data_AF-A0A4Q3AVL4-F1
#
_entry.id   AF-A0A4Q3AVL4-F1
#
_cell.length_a   1.000
_cell.length_b   1.000
_cell.length_c   1.000
_cell.angle_alpha   90.00
_cell.angle_beta   90.00
_cell.angle_gamma   90.00
#
_symmetry.space_group_name_H-M   'P 1'
#
loop_
_entity.id
_entity.type
_entity.pdbx_description
1 polymer ?
#
loop_
_entity_poly.entity_id
_entity_poly.type
_entity_poly.pdbx_seq_one_letter_code
_entity_poly.pdbx_strand_id
1 'polypeptide(L)'
;MSSYQRINNISGWVIFLISLAVYVITLEPTASFWDCGEFIACSYKLLVPHPPGAPLFLLTGRMFAMLASDPTNVAWMINLVSAISSAFTILFLFWTITHLARK
;
A
#
# COMPACT_ATOMS: atom_id res chain seq x y z
N MET A 1 4.01 -15.03 -29.22
CA MET A 1 3.21 -14.96 -27.97
C MET A 1 4.05 -14.95 -26.70
N SER A 2 5.02 -15.86 -26.51
CA SER A 2 5.89 -15.93 -25.31
C SER A 2 6.67 -14.63 -25.01
N SER A 3 7.25 -13.98 -26.03
CA SER A 3 8.01 -12.73 -25.82
C SER A 3 7.15 -11.58 -25.29
N TYR A 4 5.95 -11.37 -25.84
CA TYR A 4 5.03 -10.33 -25.38
C TYR A 4 4.61 -10.56 -23.92
N GLN A 5 4.21 -11.79 -23.56
CA GLN A 5 3.81 -12.10 -22.18
C GLN A 5 4.95 -11.83 -21.20
N ARG A 6 6.18 -12.20 -21.58
CA ARG A 6 7.37 -11.93 -20.77
C ARG A 6 7.62 -10.43 -20.60
N ILE A 7 7.57 -9.67 -21.69
CA ILE A 7 7.75 -8.21 -21.66
C ILE A 7 6.65 -7.55 -20.81
N ASN A 8 5.38 -7.88 -21.05
CA ASN A 8 4.25 -7.34 -20.29
C ASN A 8 4.37 -7.62 -18.79
N ASN A 9 4.76 -8.84 -18.40
CA ASN A 9 4.90 -9.17 -16.99
C ASN A 9 6.08 -8.42 -16.35
N ILE A 10 7.24 -8.36 -17.02
CA ILE A 10 8.40 -7.63 -16.54
C ILE A 10 8.10 -6.13 -16.44
N SER A 11 7.49 -5.53 -17.46
CA SER A 11 7.10 -4.12 -17.46
C SER A 11 6.18 -3.77 -16.30
N GLY A 12 5.18 -4.62 -16.01
CA GLY A 12 4.31 -4.44 -14.85
C GLY A 12 5.12 -4.39 -13.55
N TRP A 13 5.98 -5.37 -13.30
CA TRP A 13 6.81 -5.41 -12.09
C TRP A 13 7.82 -4.25 -12.01
N VAL A 14 8.37 -3.78 -13.13
CA VAL A 14 9.22 -2.57 -13.15
C VAL A 14 8.40 -1.35 -12.74
N ILE A 15 7.19 -1.18 -13.29
CA ILE A 15 6.28 -0.09 -12.92
C ILE A 15 5.93 -0.17 -11.44
N PHE A 16 5.63 -1.36 -10.92
CA PHE A 16 5.39 -1.59 -9.48
C PHE A 16 6.57 -1.08 -8.63
N LEU A 17 7.80 -1.45 -8.97
CA LEU A 17 8.99 -1.04 -8.21
C LEU A 17 9.20 0.47 -8.25
N ILE A 18 8.99 1.11 -9.41
CA ILE A 18 9.07 2.57 -9.54
C ILE A 18 8.00 3.23 -8.65
N SER A 19 6.75 2.78 -8.74
CA SER A 19 5.66 3.33 -7.94
C SER A 19 5.88 3.11 -6.44
N LEU A 20 6.33 1.94 -6.03
CA LEU A 20 6.65 1.64 -4.64
C LEU A 20 7.77 2.57 -4.14
N ALA A 21 8.84 2.73 -4.91
CA ALA A 21 9.93 3.63 -4.54
C ALA A 21 9.42 5.07 -4.36
N VAL A 22 8.63 5.58 -5.31
CA VAL A 22 8.01 6.91 -5.21
C VAL A 22 7.16 7.04 -3.95
N TYR A 23 6.24 6.10 -3.70
CA TYR A 23 5.37 6.17 -2.52
C TYR A 23 6.12 6.03 -1.19
N VAL A 24 7.21 5.27 -1.16
CA VAL A 24 8.03 5.11 0.06
C VAL A 24 8.86 6.37 0.33
N ILE A 25 9.49 6.99 -0.68
CA ILE A 25 10.32 8.19 -0.46
C ILE A 25 9.47 9.43 -0.17
N THR A 26 8.21 9.46 -0.61
CA THR A 26 7.26 10.54 -0.30
C THR A 26 6.30 10.17 0.83
N LEU A 27 6.57 9.10 1.59
CA LEU A 27 5.67 8.62 2.63
C LEU A 27 5.63 9.62 3.79
N GLU A 28 4.44 9.97 4.24
CA GLU A 28 4.29 10.82 5.43
C GLU A 28 4.83 10.05 6.66
N PRO A 29 5.82 10.59 7.40
CA PRO A 29 6.41 9.89 8.54
C PRO A 29 5.48 9.83 9.76
N THR A 30 4.45 10.66 9.79
CA THR A 30 3.55 10.81 10.94
C THR A 30 2.07 10.68 10.51
N ALA A 31 1.16 11.16 11.35
CA ALA A 31 -0.26 11.22 10.99
C ALA A 31 -0.48 12.39 10.00
N SER A 32 -0.91 12.07 8.78
CA SER A 32 -1.34 13.09 7.82
C SER A 32 -2.73 13.63 8.18
N PHE A 33 -3.14 14.66 7.45
CA PHE A 33 -4.48 15.25 7.56
C PHE A 33 -5.59 14.20 7.32
N TRP A 34 -6.70 14.40 8.02
CA TRP A 34 -7.96 13.64 7.90
C TRP A 34 -7.93 12.25 8.59
N ASP A 35 -8.15 11.17 7.85
CA ASP A 35 -8.44 9.84 8.41
C ASP A 35 -7.18 9.11 8.93
N CYS A 36 -5.98 9.47 8.46
CA CYS A 36 -4.77 8.71 8.76
C CYS A 36 -4.48 8.61 10.25
N GLY A 37 -4.72 9.67 11.02
CA GLY A 37 -4.59 9.63 12.49
C GLY A 37 -5.54 8.62 13.14
N GLU A 38 -6.81 8.61 12.72
CA GLU A 38 -7.81 7.64 13.21
C GLU A 38 -7.39 6.21 12.88
N PHE A 39 -6.99 5.96 11.64
CA PHE A 39 -6.61 4.62 11.18
C PHE A 39 -5.30 4.12 11.79
N ILE A 40 -4.32 4.99 12.01
CA ILE A 40 -3.07 4.66 12.71
C ILE A 40 -3.39 4.25 14.16
N ALA A 41 -4.17 5.07 14.87
CA ALA A 41 -4.55 4.79 16.25
C ALA A 41 -5.39 3.51 16.37
N CYS A 42 -6.37 3.31 15.47
CA CYS A 42 -7.21 2.13 15.44
C CYS A 42 -6.43 0.87 15.09
N SER A 43 -5.51 0.93 14.12
CA SER A 43 -4.64 -0.21 13.78
C SER A 43 -3.70 -0.55 14.93
N TYR A 44 -3.11 0.46 15.58
CA TYR A 44 -2.18 0.26 16.69
C TYR A 44 -2.88 -0.37 17.91
N LYS A 45 -4.09 0.09 18.25
CA LYS A 45 -4.84 -0.36 19.44
C LYS A 45 -5.90 -1.44 19.15
N LEU A 46 -6.04 -1.87 17.90
CA LEU A 46 -7.12 -2.77 17.46
C LEU A 46 -8.52 -2.23 17.81
N LEU A 47 -8.74 -0.95 17.53
CA LEU A 47 -10.04 -0.28 17.67
C LEU A 47 -10.77 -0.27 16.33
N VAL A 48 -12.04 0.15 16.37
CA VAL A 48 -12.90 0.28 15.19
C VAL A 48 -13.00 1.77 14.87
N PRO A 49 -12.57 2.22 13.67
CA PRO A 49 -12.83 3.59 13.22
C PRO A 49 -14.33 3.74 12.93
N HIS A 50 -14.76 4.91 12.47
CA HIS A 50 -16.16 5.14 12.09
C HIS A 50 -16.82 3.92 11.36
N PRO A 51 -18.05 3.51 11.74
CA PRO A 51 -18.70 2.32 11.18
C PRO A 51 -18.80 2.34 9.65
N PRO A 52 -18.63 1.20 8.94
CA PRO A 52 -18.55 -0.19 9.43
C PRO A 52 -17.13 -0.65 9.86
N GLY A 53 -16.17 0.27 9.95
CA GLY A 53 -14.77 -0.05 10.16
C GLY A 53 -14.03 -0.52 8.89
N ALA A 54 -12.76 -0.92 9.03
CA ALA A 54 -11.92 -1.41 7.93
C ALA A 54 -11.03 -2.60 8.37
N PRO A 55 -11.62 -3.74 8.76
CA PRO A 55 -10.92 -4.80 9.51
C PRO A 55 -9.67 -5.35 8.80
N LEU A 56 -9.71 -5.52 7.48
CA LEU A 56 -8.55 -6.00 6.72
C LEU A 56 -7.37 -5.03 6.82
N PHE A 57 -7.64 -3.73 6.64
CA PHE A 57 -6.61 -2.70 6.76
C PHE A 57 -6.07 -2.63 8.18
N LEU A 58 -6.95 -2.62 9.19
CA LEU A 58 -6.57 -2.50 10.60
C LEU A 58 -5.69 -3.66 11.07
N LEU A 59 -6.04 -4.90 10.71
CA LEU A 59 -5.26 -6.08 11.06
C LEU A 59 -3.91 -6.08 10.35
N THR A 60 -3.87 -5.71 9.08
CA THR A 60 -2.61 -5.59 8.32
C THR A 60 -1.73 -4.47 8.89
N GLY A 61 -2.33 -3.31 9.20
CA GLY A 61 -1.67 -2.20 9.87
C GLY A 61 -1.13 -2.61 11.24
N ARG A 62 -1.86 -3.41 12.03
CA ARG A 62 -1.37 -3.94 13.30
C ARG A 62 -0.14 -4.83 13.10
N MET A 63 -0.14 -5.71 12.09
CA MET A 63 1.03 -6.54 11.78
C MET A 63 2.26 -5.69 11.45
N PHE A 64 2.10 -4.62 10.66
CA PHE A 64 3.19 -3.71 10.33
C PHE A 64 3.64 -2.88 11.54
N ALA A 65 2.70 -2.44 12.38
CA ALA A 65 3.02 -1.73 13.62
C ALA A 65 3.89 -2.57 14.57
N MET A 66 3.73 -3.90 14.57
CA MET A 66 4.57 -4.82 15.36
C MET A 66 6.00 -4.94 14.83
N LEU A 67 6.29 -4.48 13.60
CA LEU A 67 7.64 -4.43 13.03
C LEU A 67 8.36 -3.12 13.35
N ALA A 68 7.68 -2.13 13.97
CA ALA A 68 8.32 -0.90 14.39
C ALA A 68 9.32 -1.16 15.54
N SER A 69 10.54 -0.62 15.42
CA SER A 69 11.58 -0.74 16.45
C SER A 69 11.20 -0.04 17.76
N ASP A 70 10.37 0.99 17.67
CA ASP A 70 9.92 1.82 18.78
C ASP A 70 8.61 2.55 18.40
N PRO A 71 7.87 3.12 19.38
CA PRO A 71 6.57 3.74 19.13
C PRO A 71 6.57 4.91 18.13
N THR A 72 7.70 5.60 17.93
CA THR A 72 7.77 6.73 16.99
C THR A 72 7.71 6.27 15.53
N ASN A 73 8.09 5.01 15.27
CA ASN A 73 8.08 4.42 13.93
C ASN A 73 6.75 3.73 13.56
N VAL A 74 5.79 3.65 14.48
CA VAL A 74 4.49 2.98 14.24
C VAL A 74 3.71 3.64 13.10
N ALA A 75 3.66 4.97 13.07
CA ALA A 75 2.93 5.71 12.04
C ALA A 75 3.50 5.42 10.65
N TRP A 76 4.83 5.50 10.50
CA TRP A 76 5.52 5.18 9.26
C TRP A 76 5.26 3.73 8.80
N MET A 77 5.34 2.76 9.72
CA MET A 77 5.07 1.36 9.41
C MET A 77 3.63 1.10 8.94
N ILE A 78 2.64 1.75 9.57
CA ILE A 78 1.25 1.63 9.15
C ILE A 78 1.03 2.33 7.79
N ASN A 79 1.60 3.52 7.59
CA ASN A 79 1.51 4.23 6.32
C ASN A 79 2.15 3.42 5.17
N LEU A 80 3.19 2.63 5.45
CA LEU A 80 3.83 1.75 4.46
C LEU A 80 2.84 0.73 3.86
N VAL A 81 1.82 0.29 4.61
CA VAL A 81 0.74 -0.57 4.08
C VAL A 81 0.05 0.13 2.90
N SER A 82 -0.32 1.40 3.07
CA SER A 82 -0.95 2.19 2.02
C SER A 82 -0.04 2.38 0.79
N ALA A 83 1.27 2.58 1.01
CA ALA A 83 2.25 2.69 -0.07
C ALA A 83 2.36 1.40 -0.89
N ILE A 84 2.46 0.24 -0.21
CA ILE A 84 2.54 -1.07 -0.86
C ILE A 84 1.25 -1.37 -1.63
N SER A 85 0.09 -1.17 -1.01
CA SER A 85 -1.20 -1.37 -1.66
C SER A 85 -1.38 -0.48 -2.88
N SER A 86 -0.96 0.80 -2.81
CA SER A 86 -1.03 1.73 -3.94
C SER A 86 -0.12 1.31 -5.09
N ALA A 87 1.09 0.83 -4.80
CA ALA A 87 1.98 0.29 -5.83
C ALA A 87 1.38 -0.95 -6.53
N PHE A 88 0.74 -1.86 -5.79
CA PHE A 88 0.02 -2.99 -6.36
C PHE A 88 -1.16 -2.56 -7.23
N THR A 89 -1.91 -1.52 -6.83
CA THR A 89 -2.98 -0.95 -7.66
C THR A 89 -2.44 -0.50 -9.02
N ILE A 90 -1.28 0.16 -9.06
CA ILE A 90 -0.67 0.60 -10.33
C ILE A 90 -0.23 -0.61 -11.18
N LEU A 91 0.34 -1.66 -10.57
CA LEU A 91 0.68 -2.91 -11.27
C LEU A 91 -0.56 -3.52 -11.95
N PHE A 92 -1.64 -3.68 -11.20
CA PHE A 92 -2.87 -4.27 -11.71
C PHE A 92 -3.56 -3.36 -12.73
N LEU A 93 -3.49 -2.04 -12.56
CA LEU A 93 -3.98 -1.08 -13.54
C LEU A 93 -3.24 -1.25 -14.87
N PHE A 94 -1.92 -1.33 -14.85
CA PHE A 94 -1.12 -1.58 -16.06
C PHE A 94 -1.55 -2.87 -16.76
N TRP A 95 -1.62 -4.00 -16.03
CA TRP A 95 -2.04 -5.27 -16.63
C TRP A 95 -3.49 -5.28 -17.09
N THR A 96 -4.39 -4.56 -16.42
CA THR A 96 -5.78 -4.39 -16.84
C THR A 96 -5.83 -3.64 -18.17
N ILE A 97 -5.10 -2.52 -18.28
CA ILE A 97 -5.03 -1.73 -19.53
C ILE A 97 -4.47 -2.59 -20.67
N THR A 98 -3.35 -3.30 -20.45
CA THR A 98 -2.75 -4.10 -21.53
C THR A 98 -3.61 -5.32 -21.89
N HIS A 99 -4.34 -5.90 -20.94
CA HIS A 99 -5.31 -6.96 -21.22
C HIS A 99 -6.47 -6.45 -22.09
N LEU A 100 -7.03 -5.28 -21.77
CA LEU A 100 -8.13 -4.69 -22.54
C LEU A 100 -7.69 -4.12 -23.90
N ALA A 101 -6.47 -3.61 -24.00
CA ALA A 101 -5.92 -3.05 -25.24
C ALA A 101 -5.46 -4.12 -26.24
N ARG A 102 -5.28 -5.38 -25.80
CA ARG A 102 -5.07 -6.51 -26.71
C ARG A 102 -6.36 -6.84 -27.44
N LYS A 103 -6.45 -6.38 -28.69
CA LYS A 103 -7.31 -7.00 -29.71
C LYS A 103 -6.56 -8.13 -30.39
#